data_AF-A0A965ZGT1-F1
#
_entry.id   AF-A0A965ZGT1-F1
#
_cell.length_a   1.000
_cell.length_b   1.000
_cell.length_c   1.000
_cell.angle_alpha   90.00
_cell.angle_beta   90.00
_cell.angle_gamma   90.00
#
_symmetry.space_group_name_H-M   'P 1'
#
loop_
_entity.id
_entity.type
_entity.pdbx_description
1 polymer ?
#
loop_
_entity_poly.entity_id
_entity_poly.type
_entity_poly.pdbx_seq_one_letter_code
_entity_poly.pdbx_strand_id
1 'polypeptide(L)'
;MKNLILTITLALTTTFAFCQTQKTNAADKPYFPPPTRDDNPVPQYIPYRDLRGTIGEQYLVLALYAPSQTYNNFHNADQPGIDLSSREMAGKKLTLITVLKSGSVFLKDSAGINYTLNISDGIIPYVIPYADIDKARSLYLHQTLWLKSHAFKVSQGNQYRYIGLYEPVTVINIEPGTSSTPVKFTLKTSKGETGILSVNISGTNVAGNSTTIDAEYKKHEFSEIFYTENPRSAYSLSPAMWKIVEKGDIYIGMPAKALKVIIGPPNRINTATTAYGDHEQWVYGNSSYYYIEKGMLKAVQN
;
A
#
# COMPACT_ATOMS: atom_id res chain seq x y z
N MET A 1 -35.04 -10.59 -79.70
CA MET A 1 -34.81 -9.43 -78.82
C MET A 1 -34.68 -9.95 -77.39
N LYS A 2 -33.47 -9.96 -76.83
CA LYS A 2 -33.18 -10.41 -75.46
C LYS A 2 -33.12 -9.17 -74.57
N ASN A 3 -34.00 -9.08 -73.57
CA ASN A 3 -33.97 -8.00 -72.58
C ASN A 3 -32.94 -8.33 -71.49
N LEU A 4 -32.05 -7.38 -71.26
CA LEU A 4 -30.96 -7.39 -70.30
C LEU A 4 -31.47 -6.86 -68.95
N ILE A 5 -31.41 -7.65 -67.88
CA ILE A 5 -31.65 -7.17 -66.51
C ILE A 5 -30.29 -6.70 -65.96
N LEU A 6 -30.21 -5.41 -65.63
CA LEU A 6 -29.04 -4.77 -65.04
C LEU A 6 -29.14 -4.86 -63.51
N THR A 7 -28.34 -5.73 -62.89
CA THR A 7 -28.24 -5.83 -61.42
C THR A 7 -27.16 -4.87 -60.92
N ILE A 8 -27.56 -3.86 -60.14
CA ILE A 8 -26.64 -2.94 -59.47
C ILE A 8 -26.20 -3.58 -58.15
N THR A 9 -24.94 -3.97 -58.05
CA THR A 9 -24.34 -4.45 -56.79
C THR A 9 -23.72 -3.28 -56.05
N LEU A 10 -24.34 -2.88 -54.93
CA LEU A 10 -23.80 -1.86 -54.02
C LEU A 10 -22.78 -2.53 -53.09
N ALA A 11 -21.48 -2.27 -53.28
CA ALA A 11 -20.44 -2.73 -52.37
C ALA A 11 -20.33 -1.77 -51.18
N LEU A 12 -20.86 -2.16 -50.01
CA LEU A 12 -20.52 -1.53 -48.74
C LEU A 12 -19.16 -2.04 -48.28
N THR A 13 -18.13 -1.20 -48.37
CA THR A 13 -16.84 -1.43 -47.73
C THR A 13 -16.89 -0.96 -46.29
N THR A 14 -17.17 -1.87 -45.36
CA THR A 14 -16.97 -1.63 -43.92
C THR A 14 -15.48 -1.54 -43.61
N THR A 15 -14.99 -0.33 -43.33
CA THR A 15 -13.65 -0.11 -42.81
C THR A 15 -13.62 -0.55 -41.35
N PHE A 16 -13.05 -1.72 -41.06
CA PHE A 16 -12.74 -2.12 -39.69
C PHE A 16 -11.55 -1.31 -39.20
N ALA A 17 -11.79 -0.38 -38.26
CA ALA A 17 -10.73 0.25 -37.50
C ALA A 17 -10.07 -0.81 -36.60
N PHE A 18 -8.84 -1.17 -36.95
CA PHE A 18 -8.01 -2.12 -36.20
C PHE A 18 -7.55 -1.44 -34.90
N CYS A 19 -8.26 -1.66 -33.79
CA CYS A 19 -7.83 -1.18 -32.47
C CYS A 19 -6.69 -2.09 -31.97
N GLN A 20 -5.45 -1.69 -32.22
CA GLN A 20 -4.29 -2.37 -31.63
C GLN A 20 -4.24 -2.07 -30.11
N THR A 21 -4.60 -3.04 -29.29
CA THR A 21 -4.20 -3.07 -27.88
C THR A 21 -2.70 -3.38 -27.81
N GLN A 22 -1.89 -2.37 -27.51
CA GLN A 22 -0.48 -2.59 -27.19
C GLN A 22 -0.38 -3.20 -25.78
N LYS A 23 0.07 -4.45 -25.69
CA LYS A 23 0.47 -5.06 -24.42
C LYS A 23 1.80 -4.45 -24.00
N THR A 24 1.82 -3.70 -22.91
CA THR A 24 3.05 -3.22 -22.28
C THR A 24 3.78 -4.38 -21.60
N ASN A 25 5.11 -4.45 -21.76
CA ASN A 25 5.95 -5.49 -21.17
C ASN A 25 5.95 -5.42 -19.64
N ALA A 26 5.96 -6.58 -18.98
CA ALA A 26 5.86 -6.74 -17.53
C ALA A 26 7.08 -6.24 -16.71
N ALA A 27 8.08 -5.62 -17.36
CA ALA A 27 9.34 -5.19 -16.74
C ALA A 27 9.34 -3.72 -16.26
N ASP A 28 8.41 -2.89 -16.75
CA ASP A 28 8.22 -1.52 -16.28
C ASP A 28 6.96 -1.44 -15.45
N LYS A 29 7.05 -1.81 -14.16
CA LYS A 29 5.95 -1.54 -13.24
C LYS A 29 5.89 -0.02 -13.04
N PRO A 30 4.79 0.67 -13.38
CA PRO A 30 4.74 2.10 -13.21
C PRO A 30 4.87 2.42 -11.71
N TYR A 31 5.79 3.31 -11.36
CA TYR A 31 5.72 3.99 -10.08
C TYR A 31 4.48 4.89 -10.13
N PHE A 32 3.47 4.55 -9.34
CA PHE A 32 2.24 5.32 -9.24
C PHE A 32 2.39 6.28 -8.06
N PRO A 33 2.61 7.59 -8.29
CA PRO A 33 2.56 8.54 -7.19
C PRO A 33 1.14 8.58 -6.60
N PRO A 34 1.01 8.72 -5.27
CA PRO A 34 -0.29 8.86 -4.62
C PRO A 34 -1.06 10.06 -5.20
N PRO A 35 -2.41 10.07 -5.11
CA PRO A 35 -3.18 11.26 -5.48
C PRO A 35 -2.61 12.48 -4.75
N THR A 36 -2.59 13.62 -5.46
CA THR A 36 -2.04 14.88 -4.98
C THR A 36 -2.55 15.20 -3.58
N ARG A 37 -1.62 15.61 -2.71
CA ARG A 37 -1.78 15.86 -1.27
C ARG A 37 -2.72 17.03 -0.90
N ASP A 38 -3.52 17.52 -1.84
CA ASP A 38 -4.46 18.60 -1.58
C ASP A 38 -5.90 18.06 -1.58
N ASP A 39 -6.57 18.36 -0.47
CA ASP A 39 -8.02 18.34 -0.26
C ASP A 39 -8.70 17.07 0.28
N ASN A 40 -8.11 16.41 1.28
CA ASN A 40 -8.93 15.72 2.27
C ASN A 40 -8.30 15.75 3.68
N PRO A 41 -8.90 16.48 4.65
CA PRO A 41 -8.43 16.50 6.02
C PRO A 41 -9.13 15.39 6.82
N VAL A 42 -8.50 14.24 7.02
CA VAL A 42 -8.92 13.36 8.13
C VAL A 42 -7.71 12.65 8.74
N PRO A 43 -7.20 13.07 9.91
CA PRO A 43 -6.26 12.27 10.66
C PRO A 43 -7.02 11.09 11.30
N GLN A 44 -7.21 10.01 10.53
CA GLN A 44 -7.33 8.65 11.09
C GLN A 44 -5.94 8.04 11.32
N TYR A 45 -4.96 8.89 11.63
CA TYR A 45 -3.57 8.49 11.71
C TYR A 45 -3.16 8.24 13.15
N ILE A 46 -2.37 7.19 13.37
CA ILE A 46 -1.67 6.97 14.62
C ILE A 46 -0.39 7.80 14.51
N PRO A 47 -0.24 8.91 15.26
CA PRO A 47 0.88 9.82 15.05
C PRO A 47 2.21 9.10 15.28
N TYR A 48 3.21 9.44 14.47
CA TYR A 48 4.59 9.02 14.72
C TYR A 48 5.04 9.48 16.11
N ARG A 49 5.68 8.57 16.82
CA ARG A 49 6.32 8.80 18.11
C ARG A 49 7.72 8.21 18.03
N ASP A 50 8.73 9.00 18.31
CA ASP A 50 10.08 8.47 18.51
C ASP A 50 10.12 7.62 19.80
N LEU A 51 11.18 6.82 19.98
CA LEU A 51 11.28 5.92 21.13
C LEU A 51 11.28 6.63 22.50
N ARG A 52 11.69 7.89 22.58
CA ARG A 52 11.61 8.66 23.85
C ARG A 52 10.19 9.16 24.09
N GLY A 53 9.48 9.51 23.03
CA GLY A 53 8.07 9.89 23.05
C GLY A 53 7.12 8.76 23.48
N THR A 54 7.58 7.50 23.45
CA THR A 54 6.81 6.32 23.86
C THR A 54 7.15 5.83 25.28
N ILE A 55 7.93 6.59 26.07
CA ILE A 55 8.15 6.25 27.48
C ILE A 55 6.81 6.21 28.22
N GLY A 56 6.57 5.12 28.95
CA GLY A 56 5.30 4.81 29.60
C GLY A 56 4.34 3.97 28.74
N GLU A 57 4.60 3.81 27.43
CA GLU A 57 3.80 2.94 26.58
C GLU A 57 4.15 1.46 26.77
N GLN A 58 3.15 0.60 26.50
CA GLN A 58 3.33 -0.84 26.49
C GLN A 58 3.83 -1.34 25.14
N TYR A 59 4.77 -2.28 25.21
CA TYR A 59 5.34 -3.00 24.10
C TYR A 59 5.03 -4.49 24.25
N LEU A 60 4.49 -5.12 23.21
CA LEU A 60 4.21 -6.54 23.18
C LEU A 60 5.44 -7.31 22.71
N VAL A 61 5.86 -8.32 23.48
CA VAL A 61 6.95 -9.22 23.09
C VAL A 61 6.46 -10.24 22.06
N LEU A 62 7.14 -10.29 20.92
CA LEU A 62 6.86 -11.20 19.82
C LEU A 62 7.37 -12.61 20.11
N ALA A 63 6.64 -13.63 19.66
CA ALA A 63 7.12 -15.00 19.68
C ALA A 63 8.27 -15.20 18.68
N LEU A 64 9.26 -16.01 19.06
CA LEU A 64 10.25 -16.53 18.13
C LEU A 64 9.72 -17.78 17.42
N TYR A 65 10.47 -18.27 16.45
CA TYR A 65 10.07 -19.43 15.65
C TYR A 65 9.83 -20.68 16.50
N ALA A 66 10.74 -20.96 17.45
CA ALA A 66 10.62 -22.08 18.37
C ALA A 66 10.43 -21.60 19.82
N PRO A 67 9.55 -22.23 20.62
CA PRO A 67 9.34 -21.85 22.02
C PRO A 67 10.61 -21.91 22.88
N SER A 68 11.55 -22.81 22.57
CA SER A 68 12.83 -22.96 23.28
C SER A 68 13.90 -21.97 22.82
N GLN A 69 13.67 -21.24 21.73
CA GLN A 69 14.62 -20.25 21.24
C GLN A 69 14.70 -19.09 22.22
N THR A 70 15.91 -18.54 22.39
CA THR A 70 16.17 -17.41 23.28
C THR A 70 16.28 -16.11 22.51
N TYR A 71 15.94 -15.01 23.18
CA TYR A 71 16.06 -13.67 22.62
C TYR A 71 17.50 -13.16 22.76
N ASN A 72 18.14 -12.86 21.64
CA ASN A 72 19.47 -12.24 21.66
C ASN A 72 19.37 -10.80 22.19
N ASN A 73 20.31 -10.36 23.02
CA ASN A 73 20.37 -8.99 23.55
C ASN A 73 19.10 -8.55 24.33
N PHE A 74 18.35 -9.50 24.88
CA PHE A 74 17.20 -9.25 25.74
C PHE A 74 17.50 -9.91 27.08
N HIS A 75 17.72 -9.09 28.10
CA HIS A 75 18.22 -9.54 29.39
C HIS A 75 17.25 -9.19 30.51
N ASN A 76 17.16 -10.06 31.51
CA ASN A 76 16.63 -9.69 32.82
C ASN A 76 17.69 -8.85 33.53
N ALA A 77 17.37 -7.59 33.84
CA ALA A 77 18.30 -6.68 34.50
C ALA A 77 18.49 -7.02 35.98
N ASP A 78 17.50 -7.65 36.61
CA ASP A 78 17.54 -8.07 38.01
C ASP A 78 18.26 -9.42 38.18
N GLN A 79 18.37 -10.22 37.11
CA GLN A 79 19.07 -11.51 37.07
C GLN A 79 19.95 -11.63 35.81
N PRO A 80 21.14 -10.99 35.81
CA PRO A 80 22.04 -11.04 34.67
C PRO A 80 22.52 -12.47 34.38
N GLY A 81 22.68 -12.80 33.09
CA GLY A 81 23.21 -14.10 32.65
C GLY A 81 22.17 -15.22 32.48
N ILE A 82 20.89 -14.94 32.73
CA ILE A 82 19.79 -15.85 32.38
C ILE A 82 19.30 -15.51 30.97
N ASP A 83 19.38 -16.49 30.08
CA ASP A 83 18.78 -16.39 28.74
C ASP A 83 17.25 -16.46 28.85
N LEU A 84 16.58 -15.52 28.19
CA LEU A 84 15.12 -15.46 28.17
C LEU A 84 14.60 -16.23 26.94
N SER A 85 13.75 -17.23 27.16
CA SER A 85 13.17 -18.02 26.07
C SER A 85 11.86 -17.43 25.54
N SER A 86 11.53 -17.76 24.28
CA SER A 86 10.26 -17.40 23.66
C SER A 86 9.06 -17.92 24.44
N ARG A 87 9.16 -19.10 25.06
CA ARG A 87 8.10 -19.66 25.89
C ARG A 87 7.77 -18.76 27.09
N GLU A 88 8.76 -18.10 27.67
CA GLU A 88 8.60 -17.31 28.88
C GLU A 88 8.15 -15.87 28.60
N MET A 89 8.63 -15.30 27.49
CA MET A 89 8.44 -13.88 27.21
C MET A 89 7.38 -13.58 26.16
N ALA A 90 7.13 -14.47 25.19
CA ALA A 90 6.20 -14.18 24.12
C ALA A 90 4.81 -13.85 24.64
N GLY A 91 4.21 -12.77 24.14
CA GLY A 91 2.91 -12.29 24.57
C GLY A 91 2.92 -11.43 25.84
N LYS A 92 4.06 -11.32 26.55
CA LYS A 92 4.18 -10.35 27.65
C LYS A 92 4.05 -8.93 27.11
N LYS A 93 3.40 -8.07 27.90
CA LYS A 93 3.37 -6.61 27.69
C LYS A 93 4.34 -5.97 28.67
N LEU A 94 5.31 -5.22 28.13
CA LEU A 94 6.33 -4.55 28.91
C LEU A 94 6.18 -3.03 28.74
N THR A 95 6.30 -2.29 29.83
CA THR A 95 6.24 -0.82 29.80
C THR A 95 7.63 -0.27 29.55
N LEU A 96 7.78 0.59 28.54
CA LEU A 96 9.05 1.28 28.28
C LEU A 96 9.29 2.31 29.38
N ILE A 97 10.37 2.15 30.15
CA ILE A 97 10.70 3.03 31.28
C ILE A 97 11.67 4.13 30.87
N THR A 98 12.69 3.78 30.09
CA THR A 98 13.66 4.78 29.61
C THR A 98 14.43 4.30 28.38
N VAL A 99 14.95 5.25 27.62
CA VAL A 99 15.85 5.05 26.48
C VAL A 99 17.22 5.59 26.85
N LEU A 100 18.20 4.71 27.00
CA LEU A 100 19.54 5.04 27.44
C LEU A 100 20.36 5.66 26.30
N LYS A 101 21.29 6.55 26.68
CA LYS A 101 22.28 7.11 25.73
C LYS A 101 23.20 6.05 25.12
N SER A 102 23.35 4.90 25.78
CA SER A 102 24.14 3.76 25.31
C SER A 102 23.53 3.03 24.11
N GLY A 103 22.29 3.37 23.70
CA GLY A 103 21.58 2.65 22.65
C GLY A 103 20.83 1.42 23.17
N SER A 104 20.42 1.41 24.45
CA SER A 104 19.58 0.36 25.04
C SER A 104 18.30 0.96 25.63
N VAL A 105 17.30 0.14 25.89
CA VAL A 105 16.07 0.51 26.58
C VAL A 105 15.89 -0.29 27.85
N PHE A 106 15.26 0.32 28.86
CA PHE A 106 14.75 -0.39 30.03
C PHE A 106 13.24 -0.56 29.91
N LEU A 107 12.80 -1.79 30.10
CA LEU A 107 11.40 -2.21 30.03
C LEU A 107 11.02 -2.89 31.34
N LYS A 108 9.75 -2.81 31.74
CA LYS A 108 9.27 -3.39 33.00
C LYS A 108 7.97 -4.15 32.79
N ASP A 109 7.87 -5.36 33.33
CA ASP A 109 6.60 -6.12 33.31
C ASP A 109 5.68 -5.74 34.48
N SER A 110 4.47 -6.30 34.49
CA SER A 110 3.48 -6.05 35.53
C SER A 110 3.86 -6.61 36.91
N ALA A 111 4.78 -7.59 36.96
CA ALA A 111 5.32 -8.12 38.22
C ALA A 111 6.46 -7.25 38.77
N GLY A 112 6.90 -6.27 37.98
CA GLY A 112 7.93 -5.32 38.35
C GLY A 112 9.35 -5.73 37.98
N ILE A 113 9.51 -6.81 37.21
CA ILE A 113 10.82 -7.29 36.74
C ILE A 113 11.32 -6.34 35.65
N ASN A 114 12.60 -5.95 35.77
CA ASN A 114 13.25 -5.06 34.82
C ASN A 114 13.97 -5.85 33.72
N TYR A 115 13.87 -5.33 32.51
CA TYR A 115 14.47 -5.90 31.31
C TYR A 115 15.26 -4.87 30.54
N THR A 116 16.34 -5.29 29.90
CA THR A 116 17.16 -4.45 29.03
C THR A 116 17.22 -5.03 27.63
N LEU A 117 16.97 -4.20 26.62
CA LEU A 117 17.17 -4.56 25.21
C LEU A 117 18.06 -3.53 24.52
N ASN A 118 18.92 -3.99 23.61
CA ASN A 118 19.70 -3.10 22.75
C ASN A 118 18.87 -2.66 21.54
N ILE A 119 18.96 -1.39 21.19
CA ILE A 119 18.36 -0.81 19.99
C ILE A 119 19.27 -1.17 18.80
N SER A 120 18.67 -1.65 17.71
CA SER A 120 19.33 -1.82 16.42
C SER A 120 18.60 -1.00 15.39
N ASP A 121 19.32 -0.15 14.65
CA ASP A 121 18.77 0.65 13.54
C ASP A 121 17.53 1.49 13.91
N GLY A 122 17.46 1.98 15.15
CA GLY A 122 16.33 2.76 15.66
C GLY A 122 15.11 1.93 16.09
N ILE A 123 15.22 0.59 16.08
CA ILE A 123 14.18 -0.34 16.52
C ILE A 123 14.58 -0.99 17.85
N ILE A 124 13.60 -1.18 18.74
CA ILE A 124 13.68 -2.14 19.83
C ILE A 124 13.29 -3.52 19.26
N PRO A 125 14.24 -4.46 19.13
CA PRO A 125 13.99 -5.74 18.50
C PRO A 125 13.02 -6.59 19.33
N TYR A 126 12.36 -7.55 18.69
CA TYR A 126 11.46 -8.53 19.33
C TYR A 126 10.22 -7.97 20.01
N VAL A 127 10.02 -6.65 19.99
CA VAL A 127 8.83 -6.02 20.55
C VAL A 127 8.14 -5.13 19.53
N ILE A 128 6.86 -4.84 19.76
CA ILE A 128 6.08 -3.90 18.96
C ILE A 128 5.29 -2.95 19.87
N PRO A 129 5.08 -1.68 19.47
CA PRO A 129 4.21 -0.76 20.20
C PRO A 129 2.80 -1.32 20.30
N TYR A 130 2.34 -1.66 21.50
CA TYR A 130 1.04 -2.29 21.68
C TYR A 130 -0.11 -1.32 21.38
N ALA A 131 0.11 -0.03 21.62
CA ALA A 131 -0.83 1.05 21.28
C ALA A 131 -1.20 1.06 19.80
N ASP A 132 -0.26 0.72 18.90
CA ASP A 132 -0.52 0.69 17.46
C ASP A 132 -1.50 -0.41 17.08
N ILE A 133 -1.40 -1.58 17.74
CA ILE A 133 -2.30 -2.71 17.51
C ILE A 133 -3.70 -2.39 18.02
N ASP A 134 -3.81 -1.88 19.24
CA ASP A 134 -5.11 -1.55 19.84
C ASP A 134 -5.81 -0.43 19.08
N LYS A 135 -5.06 0.59 18.66
CA LYS A 135 -5.63 1.67 17.87
C LYS A 135 -5.99 1.22 16.46
N ALA A 136 -5.21 0.34 15.83
CA ALA A 136 -5.57 -0.27 14.56
C ALA A 136 -6.88 -1.07 14.67
N ARG A 137 -7.08 -1.83 15.76
CA ARG A 137 -8.35 -2.52 16.04
C ARG A 137 -9.52 -1.56 16.12
N SER A 138 -9.36 -0.48 16.89
CA SER A 138 -10.41 0.53 17.05
C SER A 138 -10.76 1.26 15.75
N LEU A 139 -9.77 1.50 14.88
CA LEU A 139 -9.98 2.29 13.66
C LEU A 139 -10.43 1.44 12.48
N TYR A 140 -9.89 0.22 12.34
CA TYR A 140 -9.95 -0.51 11.07
C TYR A 140 -10.64 -1.85 11.15
N LEU A 141 -10.83 -2.45 12.33
CA LEU A 141 -11.54 -3.73 12.41
C LEU A 141 -12.97 -3.58 11.87
N HIS A 142 -13.37 -4.50 10.99
CA HIS A 142 -14.64 -4.49 10.26
C HIS A 142 -14.83 -3.32 9.27
N GLN A 143 -13.84 -2.45 9.11
CA GLN A 143 -13.90 -1.41 8.08
C GLN A 143 -13.58 -1.96 6.70
N THR A 144 -14.09 -1.26 5.68
CA THR A 144 -13.69 -1.49 4.30
C THR A 144 -12.55 -0.55 3.95
N LEU A 145 -11.50 -1.10 3.34
CA LEU A 145 -10.35 -0.37 2.81
C LEU A 145 -10.25 -0.63 1.31
N TRP A 146 -9.56 0.24 0.58
CA TRP A 146 -9.31 0.08 -0.85
C TRP A 146 -7.82 0.16 -1.15
N LEU A 147 -7.38 -0.61 -2.13
CA LEU A 147 -5.95 -0.83 -2.33
C LEU A 147 -5.32 0.16 -3.31
N LYS A 148 -4.16 0.68 -2.93
CA LYS A 148 -3.29 1.56 -3.74
C LYS A 148 -2.26 0.80 -4.56
N SER A 149 -2.03 -0.48 -4.26
CA SER A 149 -0.99 -1.28 -4.89
C SER A 149 -1.43 -2.74 -5.09
N HIS A 150 -0.80 -3.41 -6.04
CA HIS A 150 -0.94 -4.86 -6.27
C HIS A 150 -0.08 -5.69 -5.29
N ALA A 151 0.19 -5.19 -4.08
CA ALA A 151 1.25 -5.69 -3.21
C ALA A 151 0.92 -7.01 -2.49
N PHE A 152 -0.34 -7.46 -2.48
CA PHE A 152 -0.75 -8.64 -1.70
C PHE A 152 -1.60 -9.59 -2.52
N LYS A 153 -1.50 -10.86 -2.11
CA LYS A 153 -2.24 -11.98 -2.68
C LYS A 153 -3.39 -12.35 -1.77
N VAL A 154 -4.48 -12.79 -2.38
CA VAL A 154 -5.55 -13.49 -1.69
C VAL A 154 -5.68 -14.90 -2.24
N SER A 155 -6.18 -15.80 -1.41
CA SER A 155 -6.44 -17.17 -1.76
C SER A 155 -7.89 -17.59 -1.50
N GLN A 156 -8.32 -18.58 -2.27
CA GLN A 156 -9.53 -19.35 -2.03
C GLN A 156 -9.21 -20.81 -2.41
N GLY A 157 -9.13 -21.68 -1.40
CA GLY A 157 -8.59 -23.02 -1.57
C GLY A 157 -7.12 -22.99 -2.04
N ASN A 158 -6.79 -23.76 -3.08
CA ASN A 158 -5.43 -23.84 -3.63
C ASN A 158 -5.12 -22.76 -4.69
N GLN A 159 -6.07 -21.89 -5.01
CA GLN A 159 -5.90 -20.83 -6.01
C GLN A 159 -5.52 -19.51 -5.32
N TYR A 160 -4.62 -18.76 -5.94
CA TYR A 160 -4.22 -17.43 -5.49
C TYR A 160 -4.28 -16.41 -6.63
N ARG A 161 -4.53 -15.15 -6.29
CA ARG A 161 -4.40 -14.01 -7.21
C ARG A 161 -3.93 -12.77 -6.48
N TYR A 162 -3.38 -11.83 -7.24
CA TYR A 162 -3.19 -10.47 -6.74
C TYR A 162 -4.51 -9.73 -6.71
N ILE A 163 -4.66 -8.85 -5.71
CA ILE A 163 -5.79 -7.94 -5.63
C ILE A 163 -5.63 -6.81 -6.64
N GLY A 164 -6.75 -6.41 -7.24
CA GLY A 164 -6.79 -5.29 -8.17
C GLY A 164 -6.60 -3.95 -7.46
N LEU A 165 -6.11 -2.95 -8.18
CA LEU A 165 -6.12 -1.57 -7.68
C LEU A 165 -7.56 -1.16 -7.40
N TYR A 166 -7.77 -0.41 -6.32
CA TYR A 166 -9.08 0.09 -5.92
C TYR A 166 -10.13 -1.01 -5.63
N GLU A 167 -9.71 -2.27 -5.51
CA GLU A 167 -10.57 -3.35 -5.08
C GLU A 167 -10.86 -3.19 -3.57
N PRO A 168 -12.14 -3.22 -3.14
CA PRO A 168 -12.48 -3.12 -1.72
C PRO A 168 -12.15 -4.42 -0.98
N VAL A 169 -11.63 -4.29 0.23
CA VAL A 169 -11.42 -5.38 1.18
C VAL A 169 -11.96 -5.02 2.55
N THR A 170 -12.54 -5.99 3.25
CA THR A 170 -12.95 -5.82 4.64
C THR A 170 -11.85 -6.36 5.56
N VAL A 171 -11.51 -5.60 6.60
CA VAL A 171 -10.61 -6.07 7.66
C VAL A 171 -11.40 -6.98 8.59
N ILE A 172 -11.05 -8.27 8.63
CA ILE A 172 -11.76 -9.28 9.42
C ILE A 172 -11.00 -9.72 10.67
N ASN A 173 -9.69 -9.50 10.73
CA ASN A 173 -8.88 -9.76 11.92
C ASN A 173 -7.66 -8.83 11.97
N ILE A 174 -7.21 -8.50 13.18
CA ILE A 174 -6.00 -7.70 13.45
C ILE A 174 -5.19 -8.36 14.55
N GLU A 175 -3.97 -8.73 14.20
CA GLU A 175 -3.03 -9.42 15.06
C GLU A 175 -1.69 -8.69 15.13
N PRO A 176 -0.85 -9.00 16.13
CA PRO A 176 0.56 -8.65 16.12
C PRO A 176 1.25 -9.09 14.81
N GLY A 177 2.02 -8.17 14.22
CA GLY A 177 2.90 -8.44 13.08
C GLY A 177 4.35 -8.65 13.50
N THR A 178 5.28 -7.96 12.83
CA THR A 178 6.72 -8.00 13.12
C THR A 178 7.19 -6.67 13.71
N SER A 179 8.43 -6.60 14.22
CA SER A 179 8.98 -5.35 14.78
C SER A 179 8.84 -4.15 13.85
N SER A 180 9.08 -4.33 12.54
CA SER A 180 8.99 -3.27 11.53
C SER A 180 7.61 -3.12 10.86
N THR A 181 6.72 -4.09 11.02
CA THR A 181 5.33 -4.05 10.53
C THR A 181 4.38 -4.53 11.63
N PRO A 182 4.17 -3.71 12.67
CA PRO A 182 3.55 -4.16 13.92
C PRO A 182 2.10 -4.62 13.80
N VAL A 183 1.39 -4.22 12.74
CA VAL A 183 -0.02 -4.53 12.56
C VAL A 183 -0.20 -5.51 11.42
N LYS A 184 -0.66 -6.73 11.73
CA LYS A 184 -1.00 -7.77 10.76
C LYS A 184 -2.51 -7.81 10.54
N PHE A 185 -2.94 -7.42 9.35
CA PHE A 185 -4.32 -7.50 8.90
C PHE A 185 -4.63 -8.85 8.26
N THR A 186 -5.79 -9.41 8.58
CA THR A 186 -6.47 -10.40 7.74
C THR A 186 -7.59 -9.69 6.98
N LEU A 187 -7.54 -9.78 5.67
CA LEU A 187 -8.41 -9.06 4.74
C LEU A 187 -9.29 -10.05 3.99
N LYS A 188 -10.51 -9.64 3.68
CA LYS A 188 -11.48 -10.43 2.92
C LYS A 188 -12.01 -9.63 1.72
N THR A 189 -12.00 -10.23 0.54
CA THR A 189 -12.61 -9.63 -0.67
C THR A 189 -14.12 -9.80 -0.65
N SER A 190 -14.81 -9.06 -1.52
CA SER A 190 -16.25 -9.25 -1.76
C SER A 190 -16.60 -10.66 -2.28
N LYS A 191 -15.64 -11.36 -2.89
CA LYS A 191 -15.78 -12.75 -3.37
C LYS A 191 -15.51 -13.79 -2.27
N GLY A 192 -15.13 -13.35 -1.07
CA GLY A 192 -14.83 -14.20 0.07
C GLY A 192 -13.43 -14.77 0.11
N GLU A 193 -12.53 -14.35 -0.79
CA GLU A 193 -11.10 -14.72 -0.73
C GLU A 193 -10.44 -13.99 0.44
N THR A 194 -9.43 -14.61 1.06
CA THR A 194 -8.74 -14.04 2.20
C THR A 194 -7.25 -13.87 1.95
N GLY A 195 -6.65 -12.85 2.56
CA GLY A 195 -5.21 -12.62 2.52
C GLY A 195 -4.72 -11.98 3.81
N ILE A 196 -3.41 -12.09 4.05
CA ILE A 196 -2.75 -11.49 5.20
C ILE A 196 -1.75 -10.46 4.70
N LEU A 197 -1.71 -9.32 5.38
CA LEU A 197 -0.75 -8.25 5.12
C LEU A 197 -0.32 -7.61 6.43
N SER A 198 0.99 -7.50 6.65
CA SER A 198 1.55 -6.73 7.76
C SER A 198 1.98 -5.36 7.29
N VAL A 199 1.66 -4.33 8.07
CA VAL A 199 1.99 -2.93 7.76
C VAL A 199 2.55 -2.23 8.98
N ASN A 200 3.26 -1.13 8.73
CA ASN A 200 3.49 -0.11 9.74
C ASN A 200 2.41 0.98 9.61
N ILE A 201 1.96 1.50 10.75
CA ILE A 201 0.79 2.40 10.78
C ILE A 201 1.11 3.78 11.38
N SER A 202 2.16 3.85 12.20
CA SER A 202 2.62 5.08 12.86
C SER A 202 4.07 5.44 12.49
N GLY A 203 4.83 4.51 11.92
CA GLY A 203 6.30 4.63 11.80
C GLY A 203 7.06 4.48 13.13
N THR A 204 6.39 4.32 14.27
CA THR A 204 7.04 4.09 15.58
C THR A 204 7.67 2.70 15.61
N ASN A 205 8.90 2.62 16.13
CA ASN A 205 9.68 1.38 16.24
C ASN A 205 9.95 0.68 14.89
N VAL A 206 10.09 1.46 13.80
CA VAL A 206 10.44 0.98 12.46
C VAL A 206 11.85 1.44 12.10
N ALA A 207 12.60 0.59 11.37
CA ALA A 207 13.97 0.91 10.94
C ALA A 207 13.96 2.05 9.93
N GLY A 208 14.92 2.95 10.08
CA GLY A 208 15.05 4.14 9.25
C GLY A 208 15.55 5.30 10.10
N ASN A 209 16.60 5.96 9.66
CA ASN A 209 16.97 7.26 10.18
C ASN A 209 15.76 8.20 10.08
N SER A 210 15.48 8.93 11.16
CA SER A 210 14.31 9.81 11.38
C SER A 210 13.99 10.84 10.27
N THR A 211 14.81 10.94 9.22
CA THR A 211 14.64 11.83 8.06
C THR A 211 14.40 11.10 6.73
N THR A 212 14.66 9.79 6.62
CA THR A 212 14.41 8.99 5.41
C THR A 212 14.01 7.56 5.78
N ILE A 213 12.71 7.27 5.86
CA ILE A 213 12.24 5.89 5.80
C ILE A 213 12.74 5.31 4.47
N ASP A 214 13.53 4.24 4.53
CA ASP A 214 14.04 3.54 3.34
C ASP A 214 12.87 3.29 2.38
N ALA A 215 13.11 3.42 1.07
CA ALA A 215 12.11 3.11 0.06
C ALA A 215 11.54 1.69 0.22
N GLU A 216 12.29 0.77 0.83
CA GLU A 216 11.81 -0.55 1.23
C GLU A 216 10.75 -0.50 2.33
N TYR A 217 10.95 0.27 3.40
CA TYR A 217 10.00 0.37 4.51
C TYR A 217 8.76 1.21 4.17
N LYS A 218 8.90 2.23 3.32
CA LYS A 218 7.75 3.02 2.83
C LYS A 218 6.69 2.17 2.15
N LYS A 219 7.09 1.13 1.42
CA LYS A 219 6.16 0.20 0.76
C LYS A 219 5.26 -0.57 1.73
N HIS A 220 5.61 -0.58 3.02
CA HIS A 220 4.87 -1.24 4.08
C HIS A 220 4.04 -0.25 4.93
N GLU A 221 4.05 1.04 4.61
CA GLU A 221 3.22 2.04 5.31
C GLU A 221 1.75 1.86 4.96
N PHE A 222 0.89 1.90 5.98
CA PHE A 222 -0.56 1.78 5.82
C PHE A 222 -1.11 2.78 4.80
N SER A 223 -0.64 4.03 4.85
CA SER A 223 -1.05 5.11 3.94
C SER A 223 -0.61 4.88 2.50
N GLU A 224 0.47 4.15 2.24
CA GLU A 224 0.95 3.85 0.89
C GLU A 224 0.18 2.66 0.27
N ILE A 225 -0.46 1.85 1.11
CA ILE A 225 -1.16 0.63 0.67
C ILE A 225 -2.68 0.83 0.59
N PHE A 226 -3.26 1.64 1.49
CA PHE A 226 -4.71 1.74 1.62
C PHE A 226 -5.25 3.15 1.41
N TYR A 227 -6.44 3.21 0.83
CA TYR A 227 -7.41 4.27 1.04
C TYR A 227 -8.39 3.81 2.13
N THR A 228 -8.74 4.72 3.04
CA THR A 228 -9.77 4.53 4.08
C THR A 228 -11.17 4.93 3.62
N GLU A 229 -11.26 5.61 2.48
CA GLU A 229 -12.51 5.97 1.82
C GLU A 229 -12.53 5.38 0.41
N ASN A 230 -13.73 5.25 -0.16
CA ASN A 230 -13.88 4.73 -1.51
C ASN A 230 -13.24 5.69 -2.52
N PRO A 231 -12.09 5.35 -3.13
CA PRO A 231 -11.40 6.26 -4.04
C PRO A 231 -12.23 6.55 -5.28
N ARG A 232 -13.22 5.70 -5.60
CA ARG A 232 -14.09 5.91 -6.75
C ARG A 232 -15.02 7.10 -6.61
N SER A 233 -15.36 7.53 -5.39
CA SER A 233 -16.22 8.70 -5.18
C SER A 233 -15.55 9.98 -5.67
N ALA A 234 -14.21 10.04 -5.65
CA ALA A 234 -13.43 11.17 -6.12
C ALA A 234 -13.37 11.29 -7.66
N TYR A 235 -13.77 10.24 -8.40
CA TYR A 235 -13.69 10.24 -9.85
C TYR A 235 -15.04 9.93 -10.50
N SER A 236 -15.54 10.84 -11.33
CA SER A 236 -16.75 10.64 -12.13
C SER A 236 -16.51 9.70 -13.32
N LEU A 237 -16.16 8.43 -13.06
CA LEU A 237 -15.94 7.37 -14.06
C LEU A 237 -17.11 6.39 -14.06
N SER A 238 -17.45 5.87 -15.25
CA SER A 238 -18.50 4.85 -15.39
C SER A 238 -18.04 3.48 -14.85
N PRO A 239 -18.96 2.57 -14.50
CA PRO A 239 -18.60 1.21 -14.09
C PRO A 239 -17.76 0.44 -15.11
N ALA A 240 -18.00 0.65 -16.41
CA ALA A 240 -17.21 0.04 -17.47
C ALA A 240 -15.78 0.60 -17.50
N MET A 241 -15.62 1.91 -17.28
CA MET A 241 -14.29 2.53 -17.19
C MET A 241 -13.52 2.04 -15.96
N TRP A 242 -14.19 1.84 -14.83
CA TRP A 242 -13.55 1.26 -13.64
C TRP A 242 -12.98 -0.13 -13.88
N LYS A 243 -13.66 -0.98 -14.65
CA LYS A 243 -13.12 -2.31 -15.02
C LYS A 243 -11.84 -2.24 -15.86
N ILE A 244 -11.64 -1.16 -16.61
CA ILE A 244 -10.43 -0.91 -17.39
C ILE A 244 -9.33 -0.39 -16.44
N VAL A 245 -9.67 0.59 -15.60
CA VAL A 245 -8.76 1.18 -14.61
C VAL A 245 -8.22 0.14 -13.63
N GLU A 246 -9.07 -0.74 -13.10
CA GLU A 246 -8.67 -1.82 -12.17
C GLU A 246 -7.67 -2.81 -12.79
N LYS A 247 -7.70 -2.97 -14.12
CA LYS A 247 -6.76 -3.81 -14.87
C LYS A 247 -5.46 -3.09 -15.24
N GLY A 248 -5.46 -1.75 -15.19
CA GLY A 248 -4.36 -0.92 -15.65
C GLY A 248 -4.24 -0.83 -17.17
N ASP A 249 -5.30 -1.14 -17.92
CA ASP A 249 -5.28 -1.14 -19.38
C ASP A 249 -5.35 0.31 -19.93
N ILE A 250 -4.41 0.66 -20.81
CA ILE A 250 -4.35 1.97 -21.48
C ILE A 250 -4.72 1.81 -22.95
N TYR A 251 -5.58 2.70 -23.48
CA TYR A 251 -5.96 2.69 -24.89
C TYR A 251 -6.17 4.11 -25.45
N ILE A 252 -5.88 4.29 -26.74
CA ILE A 252 -6.11 5.55 -27.43
C ILE A 252 -7.61 5.86 -27.48
N GLY A 253 -7.96 7.11 -27.14
CA GLY A 253 -9.34 7.58 -27.00
C GLY A 253 -9.88 7.47 -25.58
N MET A 254 -9.11 6.95 -24.61
CA MET A 254 -9.56 6.93 -23.22
C MET A 254 -9.58 8.34 -22.61
N PRO A 255 -10.48 8.63 -21.66
CA PRO A 255 -10.49 9.91 -20.95
C PRO A 255 -9.20 10.13 -20.17
N ALA A 256 -8.62 11.32 -20.24
CA ALA A 256 -7.40 11.70 -19.52
C ALA A 256 -7.54 11.54 -18.01
N LYS A 257 -8.74 11.77 -17.45
CA LYS A 257 -9.03 11.47 -16.04
C LYS A 257 -8.84 9.99 -15.69
N ALA A 258 -9.26 9.08 -16.56
CA ALA A 258 -9.10 7.64 -16.33
C ALA A 258 -7.63 7.25 -16.45
N LEU A 259 -6.91 7.81 -17.43
CA LEU A 259 -5.46 7.65 -17.55
C LEU A 259 -4.75 8.08 -16.27
N LYS A 260 -5.08 9.27 -15.72
CA LYS A 260 -4.49 9.77 -14.47
C LYS A 260 -4.74 8.86 -13.26
N VAL A 261 -5.88 8.17 -13.22
CA VAL A 261 -6.18 7.18 -12.17
C VAL A 261 -5.35 5.91 -12.35
N ILE A 262 -5.03 5.54 -13.60
CA ILE A 262 -4.17 4.38 -13.89
C ILE A 262 -2.72 4.74 -13.56
N ILE A 263 -2.14 5.77 -14.17
CA ILE A 263 -0.68 6.03 -14.14
C ILE A 263 -0.25 7.13 -13.15
N GLY A 264 -1.18 7.72 -12.40
CA GLY A 264 -0.91 8.83 -11.47
C GLY A 264 -0.78 10.19 -12.17
N PRO A 265 -0.55 11.28 -11.41
CA PRO A 265 -0.25 12.59 -11.99
C PRO A 265 1.09 12.62 -12.74
N PRO A 266 1.18 13.35 -13.87
CA PRO A 266 2.46 13.55 -14.57
C PRO A 266 3.40 14.44 -13.78
N ASN A 267 4.71 14.27 -13.99
CA ASN A 267 5.74 15.12 -13.40
C ASN A 267 5.69 16.55 -13.95
N ARG A 268 5.31 16.69 -15.22
CA ARG A 268 5.14 17.97 -15.91
C ARG A 268 4.05 17.87 -16.97
N ILE A 269 3.29 18.95 -17.15
CA ILE A 269 2.32 19.09 -18.25
C ILE A 269 2.81 20.25 -19.13
N ASN A 270 3.07 19.96 -20.41
CA ASN A 270 3.31 20.98 -21.42
C ASN A 270 1.99 21.24 -22.17
N THR A 271 1.55 22.49 -22.26
CA THR A 271 0.29 22.88 -22.90
C THR A 271 0.54 23.72 -24.15
N ALA A 272 -0.20 23.45 -25.22
CA ALA A 272 -0.21 24.26 -26.43
C ALA A 272 -1.65 24.48 -26.90
N THR A 273 -2.04 25.75 -27.07
CA THR A 273 -3.32 26.13 -27.66
C THR A 273 -3.09 26.55 -29.10
N THR A 274 -3.74 25.87 -30.05
CA THR A 274 -3.70 26.21 -31.47
C THR A 274 -5.09 26.59 -31.97
N ALA A 275 -5.19 27.05 -33.22
CA ALA A 275 -6.49 27.29 -33.86
C ALA A 275 -7.39 26.04 -33.93
N TYR A 276 -6.82 24.83 -33.76
CA TYR A 276 -7.53 23.56 -33.83
C TYR A 276 -7.91 22.97 -32.46
N GLY A 277 -7.47 23.60 -31.37
CA GLY A 277 -7.82 23.25 -30.00
C GLY A 277 -6.63 23.22 -29.04
N ASP A 278 -6.92 22.80 -27.81
CA ASP A 278 -5.95 22.62 -26.73
C ASP A 278 -5.32 21.23 -26.79
N HIS A 279 -3.98 21.21 -26.72
CA HIS A 279 -3.15 20.02 -26.70
C HIS A 279 -2.31 20.02 -25.43
N GLU A 280 -2.25 18.87 -24.77
CA GLU A 280 -1.39 18.67 -23.61
C GLU A 280 -0.43 17.50 -23.87
N GLN A 281 0.81 17.64 -23.43
CA GLN A 281 1.76 16.55 -23.33
C GLN A 281 2.08 16.33 -21.84
N TRP A 282 1.68 15.17 -21.34
CA TRP A 282 1.94 14.74 -19.97
C TRP A 282 3.27 13.98 -19.93
N VAL A 283 4.20 14.46 -19.11
CA VAL A 283 5.58 13.96 -19.03
C VAL A 283 5.78 13.21 -17.71
N TYR A 284 6.13 11.93 -17.79
CA TYR A 284 6.37 11.07 -16.62
C TYR A 284 7.86 10.74 -16.37
N GLY A 285 8.77 11.20 -17.23
CA GLY A 285 10.20 10.85 -17.19
C GLY A 285 10.53 9.64 -18.06
N ASN A 286 11.83 9.30 -18.20
CA ASN A 286 12.31 8.16 -19.00
C ASN A 286 11.72 8.06 -20.42
N SER A 287 11.53 9.19 -21.09
CA SER A 287 10.90 9.26 -22.42
C SER A 287 9.45 8.75 -22.52
N SER A 288 8.73 8.65 -21.39
CA SER A 288 7.30 8.35 -21.37
C SER A 288 6.44 9.61 -21.42
N TYR A 289 5.67 9.73 -22.50
CA TYR A 289 4.81 10.86 -22.83
C TYR A 289 3.41 10.41 -23.25
N TYR A 290 2.40 11.14 -22.78
CA TYR A 290 1.01 10.93 -23.13
C TYR A 290 0.44 12.22 -23.71
N TYR A 291 -0.10 12.15 -24.92
CA TYR A 291 -0.64 13.29 -25.63
C TYR A 291 -2.16 13.34 -25.47
N ILE A 292 -2.66 14.41 -24.86
CA ILE A 292 -4.08 14.62 -24.58
C ILE A 292 -4.61 15.71 -25.49
N GLU A 293 -5.79 15.47 -26.07
CA GLU A 293 -6.54 16.48 -26.83
C GLU A 293 -8.00 16.38 -26.43
N LYS A 294 -8.62 17.53 -26.11
CA LYS A 294 -10.03 17.60 -25.67
C LYS A 294 -10.35 16.60 -24.55
N GLY A 295 -9.42 16.45 -23.60
CA GLY A 295 -9.56 15.55 -22.45
C GLY A 295 -9.47 14.05 -22.78
N MET A 296 -9.00 13.67 -23.97
CA MET A 296 -8.86 12.27 -24.40
C MET A 296 -7.41 11.95 -24.80
N LEU A 297 -6.93 10.76 -24.47
CA LEU A 297 -5.63 10.26 -24.90
C LEU A 297 -5.59 10.06 -26.42
N LYS A 298 -4.63 10.66 -27.11
CA LYS A 298 -4.46 10.58 -28.57
C LYS A 298 -3.27 9.77 -29.02
N ALA A 299 -2.17 9.85 -28.26
CA ALA A 299 -0.96 9.10 -28.56
C ALA A 299 -0.19 8.80 -27.27
N VAL A 300 0.55 7.71 -27.30
CA VAL A 300 1.51 7.31 -26.27
C VAL A 300 2.87 7.21 -26.95
N GLN A 301 3.89 7.76 -26.31
CA GLN A 301 5.28 7.64 -26.73
C GLN A 301 6.09 7.17 -25.52
N ASN A 302 6.71 6.00 -25.62
CA ASN A 302 7.56 5.40 -24.60
C ASN A 302 8.90 5.01 -25.22
#